data_AF-A0A965VM61-F1
#
_entry.id   AF-A0A965VM61-F1
#
_cell.length_a   1.000
_cell.length_b   1.000
_cell.length_c   1.000
_cell.angle_alpha   90.00
_cell.angle_beta   90.00
_cell.angle_gamma   90.00
#
_symmetry.space_group_name_H-M   'P 1'
#
loop_
_entity.id
_entity.type
_entity.pdbx_description
1 polymer ?
#
loop_
_entity_poly.entity_id
_entity_poly.type
_entity_poly.pdbx_seq_one_letter_code
_entity_poly.pdbx_strand_id
1 'polypeptide(L)'
;MDIKKFKKRAAGNKGRLKKFLAKLDRIVPEDMPKLVKETDAKIWKEVDCLACANCCKTMTPTYTATDLKRIAAHFNMSVKAFKEKWLMQDEDNKDWVNKTTPCQFLNLKTNKCSIYEIRPLDCSQFPHHHKKPFDLYNGSRSLYEGKVLS
;
A
#
# COMPACT_ATOMS: atom_id res chain seq x y z
N MET A 1 -11.25 -24.49 -14.17
CA MET A 1 -11.87 -24.44 -12.83
C MET A 1 -13.37 -24.21 -12.98
N ASP A 2 -14.23 -25.06 -12.43
CA ASP A 2 -15.69 -24.87 -12.51
C ASP A 2 -16.16 -23.87 -11.43
N ILE A 3 -16.47 -22.65 -11.86
CA ILE A 3 -16.87 -21.54 -10.99
C ILE A 3 -18.23 -21.82 -10.31
N LYS A 4 -19.17 -22.48 -10.99
CA LYS A 4 -20.51 -22.76 -10.44
C LYS A 4 -20.41 -23.78 -9.32
N LYS A 5 -19.65 -24.86 -9.54
CA LYS A 5 -19.37 -25.90 -8.53
C LYS A 5 -18.59 -25.32 -7.34
N PHE A 6 -17.61 -24.44 -7.60
CA PHE A 6 -16.87 -23.75 -6.54
C PHE A 6 -17.77 -22.88 -5.66
N LYS A 7 -18.64 -22.04 -6.25
CA LYS A 7 -19.59 -21.19 -5.51
C LYS A 7 -20.52 -22.01 -4.61
N LYS A 8 -21.06 -23.13 -5.11
CA LYS A 8 -21.93 -24.03 -4.32
C LYS A 8 -21.18 -24.62 -3.12
N ARG A 9 -19.94 -25.08 -3.34
CA ARG A 9 -19.07 -25.61 -2.27
C ARG A 9 -18.69 -24.53 -1.24
N ALA A 10 -18.35 -23.32 -1.70
CA ALA A 10 -18.00 -22.20 -0.84
C ALA A 10 -19.19 -21.78 0.04
N ALA A 11 -20.39 -21.69 -0.53
CA ALA A 11 -21.62 -21.39 0.20
C ALA A 11 -21.90 -22.43 1.30
N GLY A 12 -21.80 -23.73 0.97
CA GLY A 12 -21.99 -24.81 1.94
C GLY A 12 -20.94 -24.83 3.07
N ASN A 13 -19.73 -24.33 2.81
CA ASN A 13 -18.65 -24.28 3.82
C ASN A 13 -18.54 -22.92 4.54
N LYS A 14 -19.36 -21.92 4.18
CA LYS A 14 -19.25 -20.54 4.68
C LYS A 14 -19.21 -20.47 6.21
N GLY A 15 -20.10 -21.18 6.90
CA GLY A 15 -20.15 -21.18 8.37
C GLY A 15 -18.90 -21.76 9.02
N ARG A 16 -18.36 -22.87 8.48
CA ARG A 16 -17.13 -23.50 8.97
C ARG A 16 -15.91 -22.58 8.75
N LEU A 17 -15.81 -22.00 7.56
CA LEU A 17 -14.73 -21.08 7.21
C LEU A 17 -14.78 -19.81 8.07
N LYS A 18 -15.97 -19.23 8.31
CA LYS A 18 -16.15 -18.08 9.21
C LYS A 18 -15.62 -18.39 10.62
N LYS A 19 -16.03 -19.53 11.20
CA LYS A 19 -15.56 -19.97 12.53
C LYS A 19 -14.05 -20.18 12.57
N PHE A 20 -13.48 -20.77 11.51
CA PHE A 20 -12.04 -21.00 11.40
C PHE A 20 -11.25 -19.69 11.35
N LEU A 21 -11.64 -18.74 10.50
CA LEU A 21 -10.98 -17.43 10.39
C LEU A 21 -11.08 -16.63 11.70
N ALA A 22 -12.25 -16.63 12.35
CA ALA A 22 -12.41 -15.96 13.64
C ALA A 22 -11.52 -16.55 14.76
N LYS A 23 -11.15 -17.82 14.67
CA LYS A 23 -10.18 -18.43 15.59
C LYS A 23 -8.77 -17.90 15.33
N LEU A 24 -8.38 -17.73 14.07
CA LEU A 24 -7.08 -17.16 13.70
C LEU A 24 -6.95 -15.69 14.11
N ASP A 25 -8.02 -14.90 13.95
CA ASP A 25 -8.02 -13.48 14.36
C ASP A 25 -7.79 -13.27 15.86
N ARG A 26 -8.10 -14.28 16.69
CA ARG A 26 -7.87 -14.24 18.15
C ARG A 26 -6.45 -14.64 18.54
N ILE A 27 -5.69 -15.22 17.63
CA ILE A 27 -4.33 -15.70 17.87
C ILE A 27 -3.37 -14.70 17.22
N VAL A 28 -3.26 -13.53 17.84
CA VAL A 28 -2.20 -12.56 17.49
C VAL A 28 -1.12 -12.68 18.55
N PRO A 29 0.11 -13.10 18.19
CA PRO A 29 1.22 -13.13 19.13
C PRO A 29 1.49 -11.73 19.70
N GLU A 30 1.66 -11.60 21.02
CA GLU A 30 1.96 -10.32 21.67
C GLU A 30 3.25 -9.68 21.13
N ASP A 31 4.21 -10.51 20.72
CA ASP A 31 5.50 -10.12 20.16
C ASP A 31 5.47 -9.86 18.64
N MET A 32 4.30 -9.97 17.99
CA MET A 32 4.18 -9.77 16.53
C MET A 32 4.72 -8.42 16.04
N PRO A 33 4.45 -7.26 16.69
CA PRO A 33 5.03 -6.00 16.25
C PRO A 33 6.56 -5.98 16.28
N LYS A 34 7.16 -6.63 17.29
CA LYS A 34 8.62 -6.77 17.42
C LYS A 34 9.17 -7.66 16.32
N LEU A 35 8.54 -8.82 16.11
CA LEU A 35 8.94 -9.78 15.08
C LEU A 35 8.91 -9.16 13.68
N VAL A 36 7.85 -8.42 13.35
CA VAL A 36 7.71 -7.75 12.05
C VAL A 36 8.81 -6.71 11.86
N LYS A 37 9.05 -5.85 12.85
CA LYS A 37 10.10 -4.83 12.79
C LYS A 37 11.50 -5.43 12.59
N GLU A 38 11.82 -6.48 13.34
CA GLU A 38 13.11 -7.16 13.24
C GLU A 38 13.28 -7.90 11.91
N THR A 39 12.20 -8.52 11.41
CA THR A 39 12.20 -9.24 10.14
C THR A 39 12.35 -8.27 8.97
N ASP A 40 11.58 -7.18 8.95
CA ASP A 40 11.70 -6.14 7.92
C ASP A 40 13.12 -5.60 7.83
N ALA A 41 13.72 -5.25 8.97
CA ALA A 41 15.09 -4.72 9.00
C ALA A 41 16.13 -5.72 8.48
N LYS A 42 15.87 -7.03 8.58
CA LYS A 42 16.74 -8.07 8.02
C LYS A 42 16.51 -8.20 6.51
N ILE A 43 15.26 -8.38 6.09
CA ILE A 43 14.91 -8.62 4.68
C ILE A 43 15.28 -7.42 3.79
N TRP A 44 15.09 -6.19 4.26
CA TRP A 44 15.46 -4.99 3.49
C TRP A 44 16.97 -4.80 3.28
N LYS A 45 17.83 -5.58 3.95
CA LYS A 45 19.26 -5.64 3.64
C LYS A 45 19.56 -6.49 2.40
N GLU A 46 18.65 -7.41 2.06
CA GLU A 46 18.81 -8.38 0.97
C GLU A 46 17.92 -8.03 -0.23
N VAL A 47 16.89 -7.21 -0.04
CA VAL A 47 15.94 -6.81 -1.08
C VAL A 47 16.29 -5.45 -1.65
N ASP A 48 16.63 -5.42 -2.94
CA ASP A 48 16.71 -4.19 -3.73
C ASP A 48 15.39 -3.95 -4.51
N CYS A 49 14.65 -2.91 -4.12
CA CYS A 49 13.40 -2.55 -4.80
C CYS A 49 13.61 -2.02 -6.22
N LEU A 50 14.82 -1.56 -6.57
CA LEU A 50 15.18 -1.09 -7.91
C LEU A 50 15.40 -2.24 -8.89
N ALA A 51 15.61 -3.47 -8.39
CA ALA A 51 15.79 -4.65 -9.24
C ALA A 51 14.57 -4.88 -10.16
N CYS A 52 13.35 -4.70 -9.64
CA CYS A 52 12.12 -4.86 -10.44
C CYS A 52 11.31 -3.56 -10.60
N ALA A 53 11.35 -2.67 -9.60
CA ALA A 53 10.49 -1.49 -9.48
C ALA A 53 9.00 -1.75 -9.75
N ASN A 54 8.51 -2.96 -9.48
CA ASN A 54 7.15 -3.36 -9.84
C ASN A 54 6.10 -2.46 -9.19
N CYS A 55 6.28 -2.13 -7.91
CA CYS A 55 5.40 -1.20 -7.19
C CYS A 55 5.35 0.18 -7.86
N CYS A 56 6.50 0.73 -8.32
CA CYS A 56 6.52 2.01 -9.03
C CYS A 56 5.93 1.94 -10.44
N LYS A 57 5.88 0.74 -11.05
CA LYS A 57 5.34 0.49 -12.39
C LYS A 57 3.84 0.30 -12.40
N THR A 58 3.28 -0.29 -11.34
CA THR A 58 1.88 -0.74 -11.34
C THR A 58 1.02 -0.08 -10.28
N MET A 59 1.60 0.70 -9.36
CA MET A 59 0.87 1.36 -8.28
C MET A 59 1.06 2.88 -8.35
N THR A 60 0.11 3.58 -7.73
CA THR A 60 0.14 5.04 -7.55
C THR A 60 0.25 5.35 -6.06
N PRO A 61 1.16 6.24 -5.63
CA PRO A 61 1.24 6.66 -4.24
C PRO A 61 0.18 7.72 -3.92
N THR A 62 -0.21 7.80 -2.65
CA THR A 62 -0.92 8.97 -2.12
C THR A 62 0.07 10.08 -1.79
N TYR A 63 -0.26 11.31 -2.19
CA TYR A 63 0.52 12.51 -1.92
C TYR A 63 -0.07 13.30 -0.74
N THR A 64 0.70 13.42 0.35
CA THR A 64 0.31 14.28 1.48
C THR A 64 0.51 15.77 1.16
N ALA A 65 -0.11 16.66 1.93
CA ALA A 65 0.12 18.10 1.81
C ALA A 65 1.61 18.48 1.97
N THR A 66 2.33 17.76 2.85
CA THR A 66 3.77 17.95 3.07
C THR A 66 4.59 17.49 1.88
N ASP A 67 4.25 16.34 1.28
CA ASP A 67 4.90 15.86 0.06
C ASP A 67 4.72 16.85 -1.09
N LEU A 68 3.49 17.33 -1.28
CA LEU A 68 3.17 18.28 -2.35
C LEU A 68 3.98 19.57 -2.24
N LYS A 69 4.09 20.15 -1.04
CA LYS A 69 4.90 21.36 -0.81
C LYS A 69 6.36 21.11 -1.15
N ARG A 70 6.93 20.01 -0.65
CA ARG A 70 8.35 19.67 -0.81
C ARG A 70 8.72 19.33 -2.26
N ILE A 71 7.88 18.55 -2.95
CA ILE A 71 8.16 18.12 -4.32
C ILE A 71 7.88 19.26 -5.32
N ALA A 72 6.82 20.04 -5.14
CA ALA A 72 6.56 21.19 -6.02
C ALA A 72 7.69 22.23 -5.96
N ALA A 73 8.23 22.48 -4.77
CA ALA A 73 9.39 23.35 -4.58
C ALA A 73 10.63 22.86 -5.35
N HIS A 74 10.89 21.56 -5.42
CA HIS A 74 12.00 20.99 -6.18
C HIS A 74 11.92 21.30 -7.69
N PHE A 75 10.71 21.44 -8.22
CA PHE A 75 10.49 21.82 -9.62
C PHE A 75 10.25 23.32 -9.83
N ASN A 76 10.48 24.15 -8.82
CA ASN A 76 10.23 25.59 -8.84
C ASN A 76 8.81 25.95 -9.33
N MET A 77 7.79 25.22 -8.86
CA MET A 77 6.40 25.49 -9.21
C MET A 77 5.48 25.51 -8.00
N SER A 78 4.29 26.08 -8.18
CA SER A 78 3.25 26.06 -7.14
C SER A 78 2.66 24.67 -6.95
N VAL A 79 2.16 24.38 -5.74
CA VAL A 79 1.44 23.12 -5.45
C VAL A 79 0.23 22.94 -6.38
N LYS A 80 -0.47 24.04 -6.72
CA LYS A 80 -1.60 24.01 -7.66
C LYS A 80 -1.16 23.55 -9.04
N ALA A 81 -0.10 24.15 -9.58
CA ALA A 81 0.46 23.76 -10.88
C ALA A 81 0.96 22.31 -10.87
N PHE A 82 1.59 21.86 -9.77
CA PHE A 82 2.03 20.47 -9.60
C PHE A 82 0.86 19.48 -9.70
N LYS A 83 -0.22 19.75 -8.95
CA LYS A 83 -1.44 18.92 -8.97
C LYS A 83 -2.05 18.90 -10.37
N GLU A 84 -2.29 20.06 -10.96
CA GLU A 84 -2.87 20.18 -12.30
C GLU A 84 -2.04 19.46 -13.36
N LYS A 85 -0.70 19.44 -13.23
CA LYS A 85 0.17 18.78 -14.18
C LYS A 85 0.20 17.27 -14.02
N TRP A 86 0.31 16.76 -12.79
CA TRP A 86 0.69 15.35 -12.55
C TRP A 86 -0.29 14.53 -11.73
N LEU A 87 -1.21 15.16 -10.99
CA LEU A 87 -2.06 14.46 -10.03
C LEU A 87 -3.56 14.59 -10.33
N MET A 88 -4.32 13.60 -9.92
CA MET A 88 -5.78 13.64 -9.87
C MET A 88 -6.24 13.28 -8.46
N GLN A 89 -7.49 13.57 -8.14
CA GLN A 89 -8.10 13.06 -6.92
C GLN A 89 -8.71 11.70 -7.20
N ASP A 90 -8.44 10.75 -6.32
CA ASP A 90 -9.10 9.46 -6.30
C ASP A 90 -10.61 9.63 -6.05
N GLU A 91 -11.42 8.82 -6.73
CA GLU A 91 -12.87 8.95 -6.68
C GLU A 91 -13.44 8.53 -5.31
N ASP A 92 -12.84 7.53 -4.68
CA ASP A 92 -13.35 6.88 -3.47
C ASP A 92 -12.93 7.64 -2.21
N ASN A 93 -11.65 7.98 -2.08
CA ASN A 93 -11.10 8.54 -0.84
C ASN A 93 -10.66 10.02 -0.94
N LYS A 94 -10.72 10.62 -2.14
CA LYS A 94 -10.32 12.01 -2.43
C LYS A 94 -8.82 12.31 -2.26
N ASP A 95 -7.99 11.29 -2.11
CA ASP A 95 -6.54 11.42 -2.04
C ASP A 95 -5.96 11.90 -3.37
N TRP A 96 -4.84 12.62 -3.29
CA TRP A 96 -4.09 12.99 -4.49
C TRP A 96 -3.21 11.84 -4.94
N VAL A 97 -3.45 11.34 -6.14
CA VAL A 97 -2.74 10.22 -6.77
C VAL A 97 -2.22 10.61 -8.16
N ASN A 98 -1.28 9.86 -8.72
CA ASN A 98 -0.80 10.10 -10.09
C ASN A 98 -1.94 10.00 -11.12
N LYS A 99 -1.89 10.86 -12.14
CA LYS A 99 -2.74 10.75 -13.33
C LYS A 99 -2.40 9.54 -14.20
N THR A 100 -1.14 9.11 -14.18
CA THR A 100 -0.62 8.07 -15.07
C THR A 100 0.12 6.98 -14.29
N THR A 101 0.09 5.78 -14.82
CA THR A 101 0.83 4.62 -14.33
C THR A 101 1.49 3.94 -15.53
N PRO A 102 2.81 3.69 -15.54
CA PRO A 102 3.81 3.98 -14.48
C PRO A 102 3.94 5.46 -14.11
N CYS A 103 4.41 5.72 -12.89
CA CYS A 103 4.62 7.08 -12.36
C CYS A 103 5.48 7.94 -13.29
N GLN A 104 5.10 9.20 -13.51
CA GLN A 104 5.80 10.18 -14.35
C GLN A 104 7.27 10.41 -14.00
N PHE A 105 7.68 10.07 -12.77
CA PHE A 105 9.05 10.23 -12.31
C PHE A 105 9.89 8.95 -12.43
N LEU A 106 9.29 7.82 -12.80
CA LEU A 106 10.01 6.56 -12.93
C LEU A 106 10.78 6.51 -14.25
N ASN A 107 12.10 6.31 -14.18
CA ASN A 107 12.89 5.94 -15.35
C ASN A 107 12.76 4.43 -15.59
N LEU A 108 12.10 4.04 -16.68
CA LEU A 108 11.85 2.64 -17.01
C LEU A 108 13.09 1.85 -17.44
N LYS A 109 14.19 2.52 -17.81
CA LYS A 109 15.45 1.86 -18.18
C LYS A 109 16.28 1.53 -16.95
N THR A 110 16.29 2.42 -15.96
CA THR A 110 17.11 2.27 -14.73
C THR A 110 16.30 1.81 -13.53
N ASN A 111 14.98 1.68 -13.65
CA ASN A 111 14.03 1.41 -12.56
C ASN A 111 14.09 2.44 -11.40
N LYS A 112 14.79 3.56 -11.57
CA LYS A 112 14.99 4.57 -10.53
C LYS A 112 14.10 5.78 -10.77
N CYS A 113 13.53 6.30 -9.68
CA CYS A 113 12.76 7.54 -9.71
C CYS A 113 13.70 8.75 -9.88
N SER A 114 13.34 9.72 -10.72
CA SER A 114 14.09 10.97 -10.90
C SER A 114 14.08 11.83 -9.63
N ILE A 115 13.07 11.66 -8.78
CA ILE A 115 12.93 12.36 -7.50
C ILE A 115 13.14 11.42 -6.30
N TYR A 116 13.99 10.39 -6.43
CA TYR A 116 14.10 9.30 -5.46
C TYR A 116 14.26 9.77 -4.00
N GLU A 117 15.16 10.72 -3.73
CA GLU A 117 15.42 11.23 -2.38
C GLU A 117 14.26 12.03 -1.79
N ILE A 118 13.44 12.62 -2.65
CA ILE A 118 12.30 13.45 -2.27
C ILE A 118 10.97 12.80 -2.70
N ARG A 119 10.93 11.48 -2.87
CA ARG A 119 9.69 10.80 -3.23
C ARG A 119 8.62 10.97 -2.14
N PRO A 120 7.33 10.77 -2.44
CA PRO A 120 6.28 10.80 -1.42
C PRO A 120 6.56 9.81 -0.30
N LEU A 121 6.10 10.10 0.92
CA LEU A 121 6.24 9.18 2.05
C LEU A 121 5.68 7.79 1.73
N ASP A 122 4.62 7.73 0.95
CA ASP A 122 4.02 6.48 0.50
C ASP A 122 4.98 5.63 -0.35
N CYS A 123 5.78 6.26 -1.22
CA CYS A 123 6.81 5.54 -1.96
C CYS A 123 8.04 5.18 -1.11
N SER A 124 8.44 6.02 -0.16
CA SER A 124 9.65 5.78 0.65
C SER A 124 9.43 4.76 1.76
N GLN A 125 8.19 4.59 2.20
CA GLN A 125 7.83 3.72 3.31
C GLN A 125 7.17 2.40 2.87
N PHE A 126 7.01 2.16 1.57
CA PHE A 126 6.46 0.91 1.06
C PHE A 126 7.34 -0.27 1.53
N PRO A 127 6.77 -1.36 2.09
CA PRO A 127 5.40 -1.87 1.99
C PRO A 127 4.50 -1.51 3.20
N HIS A 128 4.91 -0.52 3.99
CA HIS A 128 4.12 0.06 5.08
C HIS A 128 3.87 -0.82 6.30
N HIS A 129 4.63 -1.88 6.54
CA HIS A 129 4.41 -2.79 7.66
C HIS A 129 4.43 -2.12 9.06
N HIS A 130 4.91 -0.88 9.18
CA HIS A 130 4.90 -0.08 10.40
C HIS A 130 3.72 0.91 10.53
N LYS A 131 2.89 1.11 9.49
CA LYS A 131 1.81 2.13 9.53
C LYS A 131 0.67 1.76 10.47
N LYS A 132 0.41 0.46 10.65
CA LYS A 132 -0.60 -0.09 11.57
C LYS A 132 -0.13 -1.46 12.09
N PRO A 133 -0.71 -1.96 13.20
CA PRO A 133 -0.45 -3.31 13.66
C PRO A 133 -0.58 -4.34 12.52
N PHE A 134 0.41 -5.23 12.40
CA PHE A 134 0.56 -6.11 11.23
C PHE A 134 -0.63 -7.07 11.05
N ASP A 135 -1.26 -7.47 12.15
CA ASP A 135 -2.47 -8.29 12.16
C ASP A 135 -3.67 -7.60 11.49
N LEU A 136 -3.71 -6.26 11.47
CA LEU A 136 -4.76 -5.49 10.78
C LEU A 136 -4.59 -5.45 9.25
N TYR A 137 -3.53 -6.04 8.71
CA TYR A 137 -3.46 -6.34 7.27
C TYR A 137 -4.19 -7.64 6.92
N ASN A 138 -4.54 -8.47 7.91
CA ASN A 138 -5.45 -9.56 7.69
C ASN A 138 -6.84 -8.98 7.40
N GLY A 139 -7.44 -9.38 6.27
CA GLY A 139 -8.79 -8.93 5.91
C GLY A 139 -9.87 -9.57 6.79
N SER A 140 -9.52 -10.54 7.64
CA SER A 140 -10.48 -11.28 8.45
C SER A 140 -10.99 -10.45 9.63
N ARG A 141 -10.14 -9.69 10.33
CA ARG A 141 -10.55 -8.86 11.47
C ARG A 141 -11.49 -7.72 11.08
N SER A 142 -11.24 -7.07 9.93
CA SER A 142 -12.11 -6.02 9.37
C SER A 142 -13.52 -6.52 9.04
N LEU A 143 -13.66 -7.80 8.63
CA LEU A 143 -14.97 -8.41 8.34
C LEU A 143 -15.83 -8.65 9.59
N TYR A 144 -15.25 -8.58 10.79
CA TYR A 144 -15.97 -8.81 12.05
C TYR A 144 -16.25 -7.53 12.84
N GLU A 145 -15.48 -6.47 12.66
CA GLU A 145 -15.61 -5.29 13.52
C GLU A 145 -16.51 -4.18 12.99
N GLY A 146 -16.93 -4.16 11.72
CA GLY A 146 -17.95 -3.20 11.23
C GLY A 146 -17.67 -1.71 11.50
N LYS A 147 -16.51 -1.38 12.05
CA LYS A 147 -16.03 -0.05 12.35
C LYS A 147 -15.01 0.25 11.28
N VAL A 148 -15.53 0.90 10.24
CA VAL A 148 -14.75 1.81 9.42
C VAL A 148 -13.93 2.65 10.39
N LEU A 149 -12.61 2.58 10.28
CA LEU A 149 -11.71 3.49 10.97
C LEU A 149 -12.07 4.90 10.50
N SER A 150 -12.84 5.61 11.32
CA SER A 150 -12.98 7.07 11.31
C SER A 150 -11.79 7.70 12.00
#